data_AF-A0A854DV32-F1
#
_entry.id   AF-A0A854DV32-F1
#
_cell.length_a   1.000
_cell.length_b   1.000
_cell.length_c   1.000
_cell.angle_alpha   90.00
_cell.angle_beta   90.00
_cell.angle_gamma   90.00
#
_symmetry.space_group_name_H-M   'P 1'
#
loop_
_entity.id
_entity.type
_entity.pdbx_description
1 polymer ?
#
loop_
_entity_poly.entity_id
_entity_poly.type
_entity_poly.pdbx_seq_one_letter_code
_entity_poly.pdbx_strand_id
1 'polypeptide(L)'
;MRTSKRDRILDAAVNVINRDGVRAVTFESVAAEAKLTRGGLLYHFPSREALLRGIDEHLVQAWETSMETLLGKRADEATALERYQTFVRVSAQSATRAELMFMLESADPDADERPWGPAVRRWAPPPPSAVQNDPAALDNFVARLAADGLWIYEAMYEGQLDESVRARVAERIAGLLAKSDGTSS
;
A
#
# COMPACT_ATOMS: atom_id res chain seq x y z
N MET A 1 2.60 9.86 19.54
CA MET A 1 1.18 9.46 19.75
C MET A 1 1.16 8.24 20.66
N ARG A 2 0.24 8.14 21.63
CA ARG A 2 0.08 6.90 22.41
C ARG A 2 -0.63 5.88 21.52
N THR A 3 0.04 4.78 21.17
CA THR A 3 -0.55 3.66 20.40
C THR A 3 -1.78 3.14 21.13
N SER A 4 -2.93 3.13 20.47
CA SER A 4 -4.17 2.66 21.09
C SER A 4 -4.11 1.13 21.27
N LYS A 5 -4.94 0.58 22.17
CA LYS A 5 -5.08 -0.89 22.28
C LYS A 5 -5.54 -1.51 20.96
N ARG A 6 -6.36 -0.79 20.19
CA ARG A 6 -6.80 -1.22 18.85
C ARG A 6 -5.60 -1.35 17.92
N ASP A 7 -4.74 -0.33 17.84
CA ASP A 7 -3.56 -0.36 16.96
C ASP A 7 -2.60 -1.48 17.36
N ARG A 8 -2.40 -1.71 18.67
CA ARG A 8 -1.59 -2.85 19.14
C ARG A 8 -2.13 -4.22 18.71
N ILE A 9 -3.45 -4.37 18.61
CA ILE A 9 -4.08 -5.59 18.10
C ILE A 9 -3.81 -5.73 16.60
N LEU A 10 -3.89 -4.62 15.86
CA LEU A 10 -3.67 -4.59 14.41
C LEU A 10 -2.19 -4.86 14.09
N ASP A 11 -1.25 -4.27 14.81
CA ASP A 11 0.19 -4.58 14.71
C ASP A 11 0.47 -6.07 14.96
N ALA A 12 -0.16 -6.64 15.99
CA ALA A 12 -0.06 -8.07 16.27
C ALA A 12 -0.62 -8.92 15.13
N ALA A 13 -1.76 -8.53 14.56
CA ALA A 13 -2.33 -9.25 13.42
C ALA A 13 -1.41 -9.19 12.19
N VAL A 14 -0.81 -8.03 11.89
CA VAL A 14 0.19 -7.89 10.81
C VAL A 14 1.39 -8.78 11.04
N ASN A 15 1.87 -8.92 12.28
CA ASN A 15 2.97 -9.85 12.60
C ASN A 15 2.59 -11.31 12.34
N VAL A 16 1.36 -11.72 12.69
CA VAL A 16 0.85 -13.07 12.38
C VAL A 16 0.80 -13.28 10.86
N ILE A 17 0.34 -12.28 10.09
CA ILE A 17 0.30 -12.35 8.62
C ILE A 17 1.71 -12.52 8.04
N ASN A 18 2.67 -11.73 8.49
CA ASN A 18 4.05 -11.78 8.00
C ASN A 18 4.72 -13.12 8.31
N ARG A 19 4.40 -13.75 9.44
CA ARG A 19 5.00 -15.02 9.88
C ARG A 19 4.30 -16.25 9.28
N ASP A 20 2.97 -16.28 9.34
CA ASP A 20 2.16 -17.48 9.13
C ASP A 20 1.17 -17.34 7.95
N GLY A 21 1.09 -16.16 7.33
CA GLY A 21 0.16 -15.84 6.25
C GLY A 21 -1.24 -15.42 6.72
N VAL A 22 -2.02 -14.84 5.80
CA VAL A 22 -3.35 -14.26 6.09
C VAL A 22 -4.34 -15.30 6.63
N ARG A 23 -4.27 -16.55 6.16
CA ARG A 23 -5.13 -17.65 6.64
C ARG A 23 -4.91 -18.00 8.11
N ALA A 24 -3.76 -17.69 8.68
CA ALA A 24 -3.45 -17.92 10.09
C ALA A 24 -4.05 -16.85 11.02
N VAL A 25 -4.65 -15.79 10.47
CA VAL A 25 -5.30 -14.74 11.27
C VAL A 25 -6.62 -15.24 11.84
N THR A 26 -6.59 -15.53 13.15
CA THR A 26 -7.73 -15.92 13.98
C THR A 26 -7.76 -15.08 15.25
N PHE A 27 -8.89 -15.06 15.96
CA PHE A 27 -8.97 -14.38 17.25
C PHE A 27 -7.96 -14.95 18.25
N GLU A 28 -7.75 -16.27 18.21
CA GLU A 28 -6.79 -16.97 19.07
C GLU A 28 -5.35 -16.58 18.74
N SER A 29 -4.95 -16.61 17.46
CA SER A 29 -3.57 -16.28 17.07
C SER A 29 -3.23 -14.82 17.34
N VAL A 30 -4.15 -13.90 17.03
CA VAL A 30 -3.94 -12.46 17.27
C VAL A 30 -4.00 -12.13 18.76
N ALA A 31 -4.88 -12.75 19.54
CA ALA A 31 -4.90 -12.54 21.00
C ALA A 31 -3.60 -13.03 21.67
N ALA A 32 -3.08 -14.18 21.23
CA ALA A 32 -1.79 -14.69 21.70
C ALA A 32 -0.64 -13.72 21.37
N GLU A 33 -0.56 -13.26 20.12
CA GLU A 33 0.45 -12.29 19.66
C GLU A 33 0.34 -10.94 20.38
N ALA A 34 -0.89 -10.42 20.54
CA ALA A 34 -1.16 -9.16 21.22
C ALA A 34 -1.01 -9.23 22.76
N LYS A 35 -0.85 -10.44 23.31
CA LYS A 35 -0.87 -10.74 24.76
C LYS A 35 -2.17 -10.27 25.43
N LEU A 36 -3.29 -10.56 24.77
CA LEU A 36 -4.64 -10.25 25.22
C LEU A 36 -5.49 -11.52 25.35
N THR A 37 -6.65 -11.40 26.01
CA THR A 37 -7.66 -12.47 26.00
C THR A 37 -8.54 -12.34 24.76
N ARG A 38 -9.15 -13.46 24.33
CA ARG A 38 -10.15 -13.45 23.24
C ARG A 38 -11.29 -12.47 23.51
N GLY A 39 -11.78 -12.40 24.75
CA GLY A 39 -12.79 -11.43 25.16
C GLY A 39 -12.33 -9.96 25.03
N GLY A 40 -11.06 -9.69 25.36
CA GLY A 40 -10.46 -8.37 25.15
C GLY A 40 -10.33 -7.98 23.68
N LEU A 41 -10.11 -8.95 22.79
CA LEU A 41 -10.05 -8.72 21.35
C LEU A 41 -11.45 -8.50 20.75
N LEU A 42 -12.44 -9.29 21.17
CA LEU A 42 -13.84 -9.16 20.76
C LEU A 42 -14.46 -7.80 21.13
N TYR A 43 -13.98 -7.17 22.21
CA TYR A 43 -14.38 -5.81 22.57
C TYR A 43 -14.00 -4.78 21.49
N HIS A 44 -12.90 -4.98 20.77
CA HIS A 44 -12.44 -4.08 19.71
C HIS A 44 -12.90 -4.51 18.32
N PHE A 45 -12.99 -5.83 18.08
CA PHE A 45 -13.36 -6.40 16.78
C PHE A 45 -14.44 -7.47 16.99
N PRO A 46 -15.72 -7.15 16.74
CA PRO A 46 -16.83 -8.05 17.06
C PRO A 46 -16.91 -9.30 16.16
N SER A 47 -16.22 -9.28 15.01
CA SER A 47 -16.18 -10.40 14.07
C SER A 47 -14.82 -10.49 13.37
N ARG A 48 -14.56 -11.63 12.69
CA ARG A 48 -13.32 -11.82 11.93
C ARG A 48 -13.24 -10.84 10.76
N GLU A 49 -14.38 -10.56 10.13
CA GLU A 49 -14.51 -9.59 9.04
C GLU A 49 -14.20 -8.16 9.54
N ALA A 50 -14.66 -7.81 10.74
CA ALA A 50 -14.32 -6.52 11.35
C ALA A 50 -12.82 -6.40 11.68
N LEU A 51 -12.19 -7.50 12.11
CA LEU A 51 -10.74 -7.55 12.32
C LEU A 51 -9.98 -7.39 10.99
N LEU A 52 -10.37 -8.11 9.94
CA LEU A 52 -9.74 -8.01 8.62
C LEU A 52 -9.87 -6.60 8.04
N ARG A 53 -11.05 -5.99 8.07
CA ARG A 53 -11.23 -4.58 7.65
C ARG A 53 -10.35 -3.63 8.46
N GLY A 54 -10.24 -3.84 9.77
CA GLY A 54 -9.37 -3.04 10.61
C GLY A 54 -7.89 -3.18 10.22
N ILE A 55 -7.46 -4.38 9.80
CA ILE A 55 -6.10 -4.62 9.30
C ILE A 55 -5.90 -3.90 7.96
N ASP A 56 -6.88 -3.93 7.05
CA ASP A 56 -6.82 -3.17 5.79
C ASP A 56 -6.61 -1.67 6.04
N GLU A 57 -7.46 -1.08 6.88
CA GLU A 57 -7.37 0.33 7.27
C GLU A 57 -6.00 0.67 7.87
N HIS A 58 -5.48 -0.22 8.74
CA HIS A 58 -4.19 -0.03 9.41
C HIS A 58 -3.02 -0.06 8.42
N LEU A 59 -3.03 -1.01 7.49
CA LEU A 59 -2.00 -1.13 6.45
C LEU A 59 -2.03 0.06 5.49
N VAL A 60 -3.22 0.50 5.08
CA VAL A 60 -3.38 1.70 4.24
C VAL A 60 -2.85 2.94 4.96
N GLN A 61 -3.19 3.11 6.24
CA GLN A 61 -2.71 4.24 7.03
C GLN A 61 -1.18 4.21 7.21
N ALA A 62 -0.61 3.04 7.48
CA ALA A 62 0.83 2.87 7.59
C ALA A 62 1.54 3.19 6.26
N TRP A 63 0.95 2.75 5.14
CA TRP A 63 1.44 3.03 3.79
C TRP A 63 1.36 4.52 3.43
N GLU A 64 0.24 5.21 3.69
CA GLU A 64 0.16 6.66 3.47
C GLU A 64 1.15 7.41 4.38
N THR A 65 1.31 6.97 5.62
CA THR A 65 2.27 7.58 6.56
C THR A 65 3.72 7.41 6.08
N SER A 66 4.06 6.26 5.48
CA SER A 66 5.41 6.01 4.94
C SER A 66 5.70 6.91 3.73
N MET A 67 4.71 7.10 2.86
CA MET A 67 4.80 8.04 1.73
C MET A 67 5.04 9.47 2.21
N GLU A 68 4.29 9.94 3.21
CA GLU A 68 4.42 11.30 3.73
C GLU A 68 5.72 11.51 4.49
N THR A 69 6.18 10.48 5.19
CA THR A 69 7.48 10.50 5.87
C THR A 69 8.61 10.61 4.85
N LEU A 70 8.55 9.84 3.76
CA LEU A 70 9.54 9.90 2.68
C LEU A 70 9.50 11.24 1.94
N LEU A 71 8.31 11.77 1.72
CA LEU A 71 8.12 13.04 1.02
C LEU A 71 8.43 14.27 1.90
N GLY A 72 8.26 14.14 3.22
CA GLY A 72 8.48 15.23 4.19
C GLY A 72 7.34 16.25 4.28
N LYS A 73 6.16 15.97 3.71
CA LYS A 73 4.95 16.80 3.76
C LYS A 73 3.69 15.96 3.55
N ARG A 74 2.53 16.56 3.81
CA ARG A 74 1.23 15.89 3.58
C ARG A 74 0.93 15.75 2.09
N ALA A 75 0.15 14.72 1.73
CA ALA A 75 -0.22 14.47 0.35
C ALA A 75 -0.96 15.63 -0.36
N ASP A 76 -1.78 16.37 0.38
CA ASP A 76 -2.56 17.52 -0.10
C ASP A 76 -1.72 18.79 -0.29
N GLU A 77 -0.58 18.88 0.39
CA GLU A 77 0.44 19.94 0.22
C GLU A 77 1.41 19.65 -0.94
N ALA A 78 1.37 18.43 -1.48
CA ALA A 78 2.27 17.97 -2.52
C ALA A 78 1.73 18.20 -3.93
N THR A 79 2.63 18.43 -4.88
CA THR A 79 2.27 18.36 -6.31
C THR A 79 2.00 16.93 -6.74
N ALA A 80 1.26 16.73 -7.83
CA ALA A 80 1.01 15.40 -8.39
C ALA A 80 2.32 14.66 -8.69
N LEU A 81 3.29 15.36 -9.30
CA LEU A 81 4.59 14.78 -9.63
C LEU A 81 5.36 14.32 -8.38
N GLU A 82 5.36 15.12 -7.31
CA GLU A 82 6.00 14.73 -6.04
C GLU A 82 5.37 13.46 -5.46
N ARG A 83 4.04 13.36 -5.49
CA ARG A 83 3.34 12.14 -5.05
C ARG A 83 3.69 10.95 -5.91
N TYR A 84 3.71 11.10 -7.23
CA TYR A 84 4.03 10.00 -8.17
C TYR A 84 5.47 9.51 -8.00
N GLN A 85 6.42 10.43 -7.82
CA GLN A 85 7.81 10.08 -7.55
C GLN A 85 7.97 9.33 -6.22
N THR A 86 7.23 9.75 -5.20
CA THR A 86 7.21 9.08 -3.89
C THR A 86 6.61 7.68 -4.01
N PHE A 87 5.50 7.55 -4.75
CA PHE A 87 4.87 6.27 -5.04
C PHE A 87 5.85 5.28 -5.68
N VAL A 88 6.54 5.68 -6.75
CA VAL A 88 7.54 4.83 -7.43
C VAL A 88 8.64 4.36 -6.47
N ARG A 89 9.13 5.25 -5.59
CA ARG A 89 10.21 4.92 -4.64
C ARG A 89 9.76 3.93 -3.58
N VAL A 90 8.57 4.13 -2.99
CA VAL A 90 8.04 3.22 -1.97
C VAL A 90 7.69 1.85 -2.56
N SER A 91 7.09 1.80 -3.75
CA SER A 91 6.83 0.53 -4.45
C SER A 91 8.10 -0.27 -4.69
N ALA A 92 9.25 0.39 -4.87
CA ALA A 92 10.55 -0.26 -5.03
C ALA A 92 11.19 -0.73 -3.71
N GLN A 93 10.67 -0.38 -2.53
CA GLN A 93 11.29 -0.67 -1.24
C GLN A 93 10.47 -1.59 -0.33
N SER A 94 9.14 -1.60 -0.49
CA SER A 94 8.25 -2.21 0.50
C SER A 94 7.69 -3.58 0.13
N ALA A 95 8.11 -4.20 -0.97
CA ALA A 95 7.48 -5.44 -1.43
C ALA A 95 7.64 -6.61 -0.45
N THR A 96 6.55 -6.99 0.22
CA THR A 96 6.47 -8.25 0.96
C THR A 96 5.41 -9.16 0.37
N ARG A 97 5.68 -10.48 0.40
CA ARG A 97 4.72 -11.51 -0.01
C ARG A 97 3.42 -11.43 0.80
N ALA A 98 3.51 -11.01 2.06
CA ALA A 98 2.38 -10.81 2.96
C ALA A 98 1.45 -9.70 2.48
N GLU A 99 1.99 -8.54 2.10
CA GLU A 99 1.21 -7.42 1.54
C GLU A 99 0.50 -7.81 0.25
N LEU A 100 1.19 -8.54 -0.65
CA LEU A 100 0.58 -9.02 -1.90
C LEU A 100 -0.57 -10.00 -1.62
N MET A 101 -0.35 -11.00 -0.77
CA MET A 101 -1.39 -11.97 -0.41
C MET A 101 -2.58 -11.28 0.27
N PHE A 102 -2.32 -10.27 1.11
CA PHE A 102 -3.37 -9.50 1.74
C PHE A 102 -4.16 -8.68 0.73
N MET A 103 -3.53 -7.97 -0.21
CA MET A 103 -4.23 -7.23 -1.27
C MET A 103 -5.09 -8.14 -2.16
N LEU A 104 -4.68 -9.40 -2.36
CA LEU A 104 -5.42 -10.41 -3.12
C LEU A 104 -6.56 -11.05 -2.31
N GLU A 105 -6.35 -11.33 -1.01
CA GLU A 105 -7.33 -12.01 -0.14
C GLU A 105 -8.33 -11.04 0.54
N SER A 106 -7.97 -9.77 0.72
CA SER A 106 -8.87 -8.72 1.23
C SER A 106 -9.77 -8.12 0.15
N ALA A 107 -9.61 -8.57 -1.10
CA ALA A 107 -10.53 -8.27 -2.19
C ALA A 107 -11.86 -9.02 -1.99
N ASP A 108 -12.71 -8.50 -1.10
CA ASP A 108 -14.14 -8.79 -1.13
C ASP A 108 -14.69 -8.25 -2.46
N PRO A 109 -15.20 -9.12 -3.36
CA PRO A 109 -15.80 -8.67 -4.62
C PRO A 109 -17.04 -7.80 -4.40
N ASP A 110 -17.68 -7.89 -3.23
CA ASP A 110 -18.94 -7.23 -2.90
C ASP A 110 -18.75 -5.98 -2.00
N ALA A 111 -17.51 -5.60 -1.67
CA ALA A 111 -17.26 -4.38 -0.90
C ALA A 111 -17.41 -3.12 -1.77
N ASP A 112 -18.34 -2.24 -1.38
CA ASP A 112 -18.63 -0.97 -2.07
C ASP A 112 -17.41 -0.07 -2.25
N GLU A 113 -16.49 -0.01 -1.27
CA GLU A 113 -15.20 0.68 -1.40
C GLU A 113 -14.07 -0.09 -0.71
N ARG A 114 -13.01 -0.38 -1.47
CA ARG A 114 -11.76 -0.95 -0.92
C ARG A 114 -10.92 0.17 -0.29
N PRO A 115 -10.42 0.03 0.95
CA PRO A 115 -9.62 1.06 1.63
C PRO A 115 -8.40 1.54 0.83
N TRP A 116 -7.80 0.64 0.05
CA TRP A 116 -6.66 0.94 -0.83
C TRP A 116 -7.00 1.88 -1.99
N GLY A 117 -8.24 1.86 -2.49
CA GLY A 117 -8.64 2.63 -3.67
C GLY A 117 -8.42 4.14 -3.51
N PRO A 118 -8.98 4.78 -2.47
CA PRO A 118 -8.75 6.19 -2.16
C PRO A 118 -7.27 6.53 -1.97
N ALA A 119 -6.52 5.71 -1.23
CA ALA A 119 -5.10 5.94 -0.97
C ALA A 119 -4.26 5.88 -2.25
N VAL A 120 -4.47 4.85 -3.09
CA VAL A 120 -3.80 4.73 -4.39
C VAL A 120 -4.15 5.90 -5.31
N ARG A 121 -5.43 6.35 -5.36
CA ARG A 121 -5.83 7.52 -6.16
C ARG A 121 -5.12 8.80 -5.72
N ARG A 122 -4.80 8.93 -4.44
CA ARG A 122 -4.08 10.09 -3.91
C ARG A 122 -2.61 10.08 -4.34
N TRP A 123 -1.95 8.93 -4.27
CA TRP A 123 -0.49 8.83 -4.45
C TRP A 123 -0.02 8.43 -5.84
N ALA A 124 -0.83 7.69 -6.61
CA ALA A 124 -0.43 7.12 -7.89
C ALA A 124 -1.02 7.88 -9.08
N PRO A 125 -0.36 7.86 -10.25
CA PRO A 125 -0.91 8.34 -11.52
C PRO A 125 -2.27 7.69 -11.84
N PRO A 126 -3.31 8.46 -12.20
CA PRO A 126 -4.56 7.87 -12.66
C PRO A 126 -4.39 7.25 -14.06
N PRO A 127 -5.27 6.31 -14.46
CA PRO A 127 -5.37 5.91 -15.86
C PRO A 127 -5.62 7.12 -16.76
N PRO A 128 -4.99 7.20 -17.95
CA PRO A 128 -5.23 8.29 -18.88
C PRO A 128 -6.67 8.25 -19.42
N SER A 129 -7.19 9.41 -19.81
CA SER A 129 -8.50 9.51 -20.46
C SER A 129 -8.48 8.90 -21.86
N ALA A 130 -9.52 8.15 -22.22
CA ALA A 130 -9.67 7.65 -23.59
C ALA A 130 -9.96 8.76 -24.62
N VAL A 131 -10.40 9.94 -24.17
CA VAL A 131 -10.79 11.06 -25.03
C VAL A 131 -9.67 12.09 -25.21
N GLN A 132 -8.81 12.24 -24.20
CA GLN A 132 -7.72 13.21 -24.19
C GLN A 132 -6.39 12.49 -24.37
N ASN A 133 -5.70 12.78 -25.48
CA ASN A 133 -4.38 12.23 -25.75
C ASN A 133 -3.30 13.13 -25.15
N ASP A 134 -3.01 12.93 -23.86
CA ASP A 134 -1.90 13.59 -23.15
C ASP A 134 -0.72 12.60 -23.02
N PRO A 135 0.38 12.81 -23.78
CA PRO A 135 1.58 11.99 -23.67
C PRO A 135 2.15 11.93 -22.25
N ALA A 136 2.08 13.02 -21.48
CA ALA A 136 2.59 13.05 -20.11
C ALA A 136 1.74 12.18 -19.18
N ALA A 137 0.41 12.19 -19.35
CA ALA A 137 -0.47 11.28 -18.62
C ALA A 137 -0.20 9.81 -18.96
N LEU A 138 0.07 9.51 -20.24
CA LEU A 138 0.43 8.17 -20.67
C LEU A 138 1.77 7.72 -20.05
N ASP A 139 2.81 8.56 -20.13
CA ASP A 139 4.12 8.28 -19.54
C ASP A 139 4.03 8.07 -18.02
N ASN A 140 3.26 8.91 -17.33
CA ASN A 140 2.98 8.75 -15.90
C ASN A 140 2.28 7.43 -15.58
N PHE A 141 1.31 7.02 -16.41
CA PHE A 141 0.62 5.74 -16.21
C PHE A 141 1.51 4.54 -16.52
N VAL A 142 2.39 4.63 -17.53
CA VAL A 142 3.42 3.61 -17.78
C VAL A 142 4.38 3.50 -16.59
N ALA A 143 4.79 4.63 -16.01
CA ALA A 143 5.62 4.65 -14.81
C ALA A 143 4.93 3.95 -13.62
N ARG A 144 3.62 4.19 -13.44
CA ARG A 144 2.82 3.48 -12.43
C ARG A 144 2.83 1.97 -12.67
N LEU A 145 2.51 1.52 -13.90
CA LEU A 145 2.48 0.09 -14.22
C LEU A 145 3.85 -0.58 -14.01
N ALA A 146 4.93 0.13 -14.33
CA ALA A 146 6.29 -0.37 -14.09
C ALA A 146 6.62 -0.44 -12.58
N ALA A 147 6.17 0.52 -11.78
CA ALA A 147 6.33 0.49 -10.32
C ALA A 147 5.53 -0.65 -9.68
N ASP A 148 4.27 -0.84 -10.09
CA ASP A 148 3.43 -1.96 -9.65
C ASP A 148 4.07 -3.30 -10.03
N GLY A 149 4.60 -3.40 -11.26
CA GLY A 149 5.30 -4.59 -11.75
C GLY A 149 6.58 -4.91 -10.98
N LEU A 150 7.38 -3.91 -10.62
CA LEU A 150 8.56 -4.08 -9.78
C LEU A 150 8.18 -4.57 -8.38
N TRP A 151 7.15 -3.99 -7.78
CA TRP A 151 6.66 -4.40 -6.47
C TRP A 151 6.16 -5.86 -6.48
N ILE A 152 5.38 -6.26 -7.49
CA ILE A 152 4.93 -7.65 -7.67
C ILE A 152 6.12 -8.58 -7.90
N TYR A 153 7.11 -8.16 -8.70
CA TYR A 153 8.29 -8.97 -8.98
C TYR A 153 9.04 -9.34 -7.69
N GLU A 154 9.32 -8.35 -6.85
CA GLU A 154 10.01 -8.54 -5.56
C GLU A 154 9.18 -9.38 -4.58
N ALA A 155 7.84 -9.36 -4.68
CA ALA A 155 6.95 -10.13 -3.83
C ALA A 155 6.76 -11.59 -4.28
N MET A 156 6.86 -11.87 -5.59
CA MET A 156 6.54 -13.19 -6.18
C MET A 156 7.75 -14.07 -6.47
N TYR A 157 8.88 -13.50 -6.88
CA TYR A 157 10.01 -14.28 -7.39
C TYR A 157 11.11 -14.46 -6.32
N GLU A 158 11.66 -15.67 -6.24
CA GLU A 158 12.78 -15.98 -5.37
C GLU A 158 14.07 -15.34 -5.90
N GLY A 159 14.82 -14.68 -5.02
CA GLY A 159 16.00 -13.88 -5.39
C GLY A 159 15.61 -12.44 -5.71
N GLN A 160 15.41 -11.64 -4.65
CA GLN A 160 15.21 -10.18 -4.77
C GLN A 160 16.32 -9.57 -5.62
N LEU A 161 16.00 -8.52 -6.39
CA LEU A 161 17.03 -7.76 -7.07
C LEU A 161 18.05 -7.28 -6.04
N ASP A 162 19.33 -7.29 -6.42
CA ASP A 162 20.34 -6.54 -5.68
C ASP A 162 19.86 -5.10 -5.48
N GLU A 163 20.05 -4.57 -4.27
CA GLU A 163 19.62 -3.21 -3.90
C GLU A 163 20.05 -2.17 -4.95
N SER A 164 21.28 -2.30 -5.45
CA SER A 164 21.82 -1.40 -6.47
C SER A 164 21.09 -1.49 -7.81
N VAL A 165 20.64 -2.69 -8.21
CA VAL A 165 19.86 -2.89 -9.43
C VAL A 165 18.46 -2.35 -9.23
N ARG A 166 17.83 -2.65 -8.08
CA ARG A 166 16.49 -2.16 -7.75
C ARG A 166 16.42 -0.64 -7.71
N ALA A 167 17.41 0.01 -7.09
CA ALA A 167 17.51 1.47 -7.08
C ALA A 167 17.59 2.06 -8.50
N ARG A 168 18.43 1.48 -9.37
CA ARG A 168 18.55 1.91 -10.78
C ARG A 168 17.27 1.71 -11.58
N VAL A 169 16.53 0.63 -11.34
CA VAL A 169 15.21 0.40 -11.95
C VAL A 169 14.22 1.46 -11.47
N ALA A 170 14.15 1.70 -10.16
CA ALA A 170 13.28 2.72 -9.58
C ALA A 170 13.59 4.13 -10.10
N GLU A 171 14.87 4.50 -10.23
CA GLU A 171 15.30 5.76 -10.86
C GLU A 171 14.86 5.84 -12.32
N ARG A 172 14.98 4.74 -13.07
CA ARG A 172 14.56 4.70 -14.47
C ARG A 172 13.05 4.87 -14.63
N ILE A 173 12.26 4.25 -13.75
CA ILE A 173 10.81 4.41 -13.69
C ILE A 173 10.45 5.85 -13.33
N ALA A 174 11.10 6.42 -12.30
CA ALA A 174 10.84 7.80 -11.89
C ALA A 174 11.21 8.81 -12.98
N GLY A 175 12.19 8.50 -13.83
CA GLY A 175 12.57 9.31 -14.99
C GLY A 175 11.56 9.31 -16.14
N LEU A 176 10.57 8.40 -16.13
CA LEU A 176 9.43 8.44 -17.06
C LEU A 176 8.38 9.46 -16.61
N LEU A 177 8.36 9.84 -15.33
CA LEU A 177 7.35 10.75 -14.81
C LEU A 177 7.52 12.14 -15.43
N ALA A 178 6.47 12.61 -16.08
CA ALA A 178 6.40 13.91 -16.72
C ALA A 178 5.48 14.85 -15.93
N LYS A 179 5.79 16.14 -15.94
CA LYS A 179 4.80 17.15 -15.55
C LYS A 179 3.69 17.10 -16.59
N SER A 180 2.45 16.86 -16.16
CA SER A 180 1.30 17.15 -17.00
C SER A 180 1.28 18.66 -17.22
N ASP A 181 1.59 19.11 -18.43
CA ASP A 181 1.38 20.49 -18.81
C ASP A 181 -0.12 20.70 -18.78
N GLY A 182 -0.60 21.26 -17.67
CA GLY A 182 -1.97 21.71 -17.52
C GLY A 182 -2.22 22.78 -18.57
N THR A 183 -2.55 22.35 -19.78
CA THR A 183 -2.91 23.25 -20.85
C THR A 183 -4.32 23.69 -20.52
N SER A 184 -4.39 24.79 -19.77
CA SER A 184 -5.58 25.64 -19.73
C SER A 184 -6.01 25.92 -21.17
N SER A 185 -7.22 25.50 -21.50
CA SER A 185 -8.09 26.14 -22.48
C SER A 185 -9.52 25.86 -22.09
#